data_AF-A0A6V4Q7B0-F1
#
_entry.id   AF-A0A6V4Q7B0-F1
#
_cell.length_a   1.000
_cell.length_b   1.000
_cell.length_c   1.000
_cell.angle_alpha   90.00
_cell.angle_beta   90.00
_cell.angle_gamma   90.00
#
_symmetry.space_group_name_H-M   'P 1'
#
loop_
_entity.id
_entity.type
_entity.pdbx_description
1 polymer ?
#
loop_
_entity_poly.entity_id
_entity_poly.type
_entity_poly.pdbx_seq_one_letter_code
_entity_poly.pdbx_strand_id
1 'polypeptide(L)'
;MDAWAASYGSTVAFVCVSCAGPQLASQFGNELKLQHCFNTWADEDDMPSWGQLGCNGLIVIDGSNAVVCKASPAYLEVKQKAFRHVETLLTALIASKPAPEMTSGRVDGSVGGACATVRFGSDVDVQQVIVAGLSSRPDLNGKRGRVLSEASNGRLQVQIEGEAAPISIKRQNVTLLSDEGEAEAAAPAASGAIHVPSVKVAVLDDEHAKCEAKLALLGRLTEPPGVDSRRGQIVAALRGLLEAYEEHFAHEEALLDQHLYAGVEQATGFSADKGARTSHFADHKTMLDAVRTLLADGASVSATDVQRLAAGFERHATEYDGGYADRLSAAMAQAVDVA
;
A
#
# COMPACT_ATOMS: atom_id res chain seq x y z
N MET A 1 -11.71 -14.10 6.28
CA MET A 1 -12.31 -14.59 7.54
C MET A 1 -12.79 -16.02 7.40
N ASP A 2 -13.81 -16.31 6.57
CA ASP A 2 -14.34 -17.68 6.42
C ASP A 2 -13.27 -18.72 6.00
N ALA A 3 -12.43 -18.37 5.03
CA ALA A 3 -11.30 -19.21 4.63
C ALA A 3 -10.29 -19.47 5.76
N TRP A 4 -10.02 -18.48 6.62
CA TRP A 4 -9.18 -18.69 7.80
C TRP A 4 -9.88 -19.57 8.84
N ALA A 5 -11.18 -19.39 9.05
CA ALA A 5 -11.95 -20.23 9.95
C ALA A 5 -11.90 -21.70 9.49
N ALA A 6 -11.98 -21.95 8.18
CA ALA A 6 -11.78 -23.27 7.61
C ALA A 6 -10.37 -23.81 7.86
N SER A 7 -9.32 -22.99 7.69
CA SER A 7 -7.92 -23.43 7.81
C SER A 7 -7.49 -23.72 9.25
N TYR A 8 -7.96 -22.92 10.21
CA TYR A 8 -7.65 -23.09 11.63
C TYR A 8 -8.59 -24.10 12.32
N GLY A 9 -9.74 -24.42 11.70
CA GLY A 9 -10.70 -25.38 12.25
C GLY A 9 -11.14 -24.99 13.66
N SER A 10 -11.12 -25.95 14.58
CA SER A 10 -11.55 -25.73 15.97
C SER A 10 -10.51 -25.03 16.87
N THR A 11 -9.33 -24.68 16.34
CA THR A 11 -8.27 -24.06 17.15
C THR A 11 -8.44 -22.54 17.32
N VAL A 12 -9.14 -21.89 16.39
CA VAL A 12 -9.42 -20.45 16.42
C VAL A 12 -10.86 -20.22 16.01
N ALA A 13 -11.61 -19.48 16.83
CA ALA A 13 -12.94 -19.01 16.46
C ALA A 13 -12.84 -17.65 15.77
N PHE A 14 -13.38 -17.56 14.56
CA PHE A 14 -13.52 -16.29 13.86
C PHE A 14 -14.96 -15.80 14.02
N VAL A 15 -15.14 -14.59 14.53
CA VAL A 15 -16.46 -14.00 14.78
C VAL A 15 -16.58 -12.71 13.97
N CYS A 16 -17.55 -12.69 13.05
CA CYS A 16 -17.97 -11.51 12.32
C CYS A 16 -19.13 -10.86 13.09
N VAL A 17 -18.96 -9.61 13.52
CA VAL A 17 -19.96 -8.87 14.30
C VAL A 17 -20.44 -7.67 13.49
N SER A 18 -21.73 -7.65 13.12
CA SER A 18 -22.38 -6.49 12.53
C SER A 18 -22.72 -5.46 13.61
N CYS A 19 -22.25 -4.24 13.43
CA CYS A 19 -22.60 -3.11 14.29
C CYS A 19 -23.86 -2.36 13.80
N ALA A 20 -24.43 -2.76 12.65
CA ALA A 20 -25.64 -2.17 12.08
C ALA A 20 -26.85 -3.10 12.27
N GLY A 21 -26.79 -3.96 13.28
CA GLY A 21 -27.88 -4.86 13.65
C GLY A 21 -27.95 -6.18 12.87
N PRO A 22 -28.97 -7.01 13.18
CA PRO A 22 -29.10 -8.38 12.72
C PRO A 22 -29.40 -8.51 11.21
N GLN A 23 -30.03 -7.51 10.61
CA GLN A 23 -30.37 -7.53 9.18
C GLN A 23 -29.11 -7.55 8.32
N LEU A 24 -28.15 -6.67 8.61
CA LEU A 24 -26.88 -6.61 7.88
C LEU A 24 -26.01 -7.86 8.15
N ALA A 25 -25.99 -8.35 9.38
CA ALA A 25 -25.33 -9.62 9.68
C ALA A 25 -25.89 -10.74 8.80
N SER A 26 -27.21 -10.90 8.77
CA SER A 26 -27.89 -11.93 7.98
C SER A 26 -27.60 -11.79 6.49
N GLN A 27 -27.62 -10.56 5.96
CA GLN A 27 -27.29 -10.28 4.57
C GLN A 27 -25.87 -10.74 4.22
N PHE A 28 -24.86 -10.32 4.99
CA PHE A 28 -23.47 -10.73 4.76
C PHE A 28 -23.25 -12.23 4.91
N GLY A 29 -23.91 -12.86 5.89
CA GLY A 29 -23.86 -14.31 6.04
C GLY A 29 -24.32 -15.04 4.77
N ASN A 30 -25.43 -14.57 4.18
CA ASN A 30 -26.01 -15.16 2.98
C ASN A 30 -25.21 -14.85 1.72
N GLU A 31 -24.86 -13.59 1.48
CA GLU A 31 -24.19 -13.14 0.26
C GLU A 31 -22.75 -13.65 0.18
N LEU A 32 -22.01 -13.59 1.28
CA LEU A 32 -20.64 -14.09 1.36
C LEU A 32 -20.56 -15.59 1.59
N LYS A 33 -21.71 -16.26 1.75
CA LYS A 33 -21.84 -17.71 1.99
C LYS A 33 -20.93 -18.17 3.15
N LEU A 34 -20.99 -17.46 4.27
CA LEU A 34 -20.18 -17.77 5.44
C LEU A 34 -20.62 -19.11 6.05
N GLN A 35 -19.69 -20.06 6.20
CA GLN A 35 -19.98 -21.42 6.68
C GLN A 35 -19.15 -21.81 7.90
N HIS A 36 -17.96 -21.24 8.04
CA HIS A 36 -16.97 -21.67 9.01
C HIS A 36 -16.75 -20.67 10.14
N CYS A 37 -17.07 -19.40 9.93
CA CYS A 37 -17.04 -18.39 10.98
C CYS A 37 -18.40 -18.19 11.65
N PHE A 38 -18.38 -17.68 12.88
CA PHE A 38 -19.58 -17.18 13.54
C PHE A 38 -19.95 -15.83 12.94
N ASN A 39 -21.23 -15.62 12.68
CA ASN A 39 -21.76 -14.37 12.18
C ASN A 39 -22.87 -13.90 13.11
N THR A 40 -22.69 -12.72 13.70
CA THR A 40 -23.55 -12.18 14.75
C THR A 40 -23.65 -10.66 14.60
N TRP A 41 -24.39 -10.03 15.49
CA TRP A 41 -24.48 -8.57 15.61
C TRP A 41 -24.28 -8.15 17.07
N ALA A 42 -23.94 -6.88 17.27
CA ALA A 42 -23.99 -6.21 18.56
C ALA A 42 -25.23 -5.31 18.60
N ASP A 43 -25.90 -5.23 19.75
CA ASP A 43 -26.99 -4.28 19.96
C ASP A 43 -26.41 -2.87 20.17
N GLU A 44 -27.17 -1.84 19.78
CA GLU A 44 -26.71 -0.44 19.84
C GLU A 44 -26.28 0.00 21.25
N ASP A 45 -26.92 -0.56 22.28
CA ASP A 45 -26.63 -0.29 23.69
C ASP A 45 -25.40 -1.04 24.24
N ASP A 46 -24.84 -1.99 23.49
CA ASP A 46 -23.71 -2.85 23.90
C ASP A 46 -22.57 -2.83 22.85
N MET A 47 -22.39 -1.67 22.23
CA MET A 47 -21.35 -1.46 21.22
C MET A 47 -19.96 -1.35 21.88
N PRO A 48 -18.97 -2.17 21.46
CA PRO A 48 -17.62 -2.05 21.98
C PRO A 48 -17.01 -0.70 21.61
N SER A 49 -16.38 -0.03 22.58
CA SER A 49 -15.67 1.25 22.38
C SER A 49 -14.27 1.08 21.78
N TRP A 50 -13.89 -0.14 21.42
CA TRP A 50 -12.57 -0.51 20.91
C TRP A 50 -12.69 -1.60 19.84
N GLY A 51 -11.89 -1.47 18.77
CA GLY A 51 -11.74 -2.44 17.69
C GLY A 51 -12.91 -2.51 16.72
N GLN A 52 -12.74 -1.98 15.50
CA GLN A 52 -13.69 -2.12 14.40
C GLN A 52 -13.09 -3.00 13.31
N LEU A 53 -13.74 -4.12 13.04
CA LEU A 53 -13.39 -4.96 11.91
C LEU A 53 -13.85 -4.34 10.59
N GLY A 54 -12.87 -4.03 9.76
CA GLY A 54 -13.00 -3.28 8.50
C GLY A 54 -11.70 -2.53 8.25
N CYS A 55 -11.80 -1.22 8.01
CA CYS A 55 -10.67 -0.33 7.82
C CYS A 55 -9.70 -0.24 9.02
N ASN A 56 -10.00 -0.85 10.19
CA ASN A 56 -9.26 -0.65 11.44
C ASN A 56 -8.70 -1.95 12.06
N GLY A 57 -8.70 -3.07 11.32
CA GLY A 57 -8.09 -4.33 11.75
C GLY A 57 -8.93 -5.21 12.70
N LEU A 58 -8.31 -6.26 13.24
CA LEU A 58 -8.93 -7.33 14.02
C LEU A 58 -8.70 -7.16 15.54
N ILE A 59 -9.70 -7.51 16.33
CA ILE A 59 -9.53 -7.79 17.75
C ILE A 59 -9.10 -9.26 17.90
N VAL A 60 -8.09 -9.52 18.72
CA VAL A 60 -7.66 -10.89 19.05
C VAL A 60 -7.74 -11.10 20.56
N ILE A 61 -8.43 -12.18 20.93
CA ILE A 61 -8.65 -12.63 22.30
C ILE A 61 -8.01 -14.01 22.44
N ASP A 62 -7.27 -14.25 23.52
CA ASP A 62 -6.64 -15.55 23.78
C ASP A 62 -7.58 -16.55 24.47
N GLY A 63 -7.09 -17.78 24.67
CA GLY A 63 -7.86 -18.85 25.33
C GLY A 63 -8.18 -18.60 26.81
N SER A 64 -7.64 -17.53 27.42
CA SER A 64 -7.96 -17.08 28.78
C SER A 64 -8.99 -15.95 28.82
N ASN A 65 -9.56 -15.60 27.65
CA ASN A 65 -10.45 -14.46 27.44
C ASN A 65 -9.76 -13.08 27.62
N ALA A 66 -8.43 -13.01 27.54
CA ALA A 66 -7.71 -11.75 27.57
C ALA A 66 -7.60 -11.15 26.17
N VAL A 67 -7.87 -9.85 26.04
CA VAL A 67 -7.64 -9.12 24.77
C VAL A 67 -6.12 -8.94 24.59
N VAL A 68 -5.55 -9.63 23.61
CA VAL A 68 -4.11 -9.56 23.30
C VAL A 68 -3.81 -8.61 22.14
N CYS A 69 -4.81 -8.26 21.33
CA CYS A 69 -4.71 -7.24 20.31
C CYS A 69 -6.06 -6.52 20.17
N LYS A 70 -6.12 -5.21 20.46
CA LYS A 70 -7.35 -4.42 20.33
C LYS A 70 -7.66 -4.01 18.89
N ALA A 71 -6.63 -3.94 18.05
CA ALA A 71 -6.71 -3.62 16.64
C ALA A 71 -5.44 -4.10 15.94
N SER A 72 -5.55 -5.11 15.07
CA SER A 72 -4.47 -5.46 14.16
C SER A 72 -4.22 -4.32 13.17
N PRO A 73 -3.11 -4.35 12.41
CA PRO A 73 -2.96 -3.46 11.28
C PRO A 73 -4.15 -3.58 10.31
N ALA A 74 -4.55 -2.45 9.75
CA ALA A 74 -5.61 -2.39 8.76
C ALA A 74 -5.12 -2.90 7.40
N TYR A 75 -5.93 -3.70 6.71
CA TYR A 75 -5.60 -4.17 5.37
C TYR A 75 -5.40 -3.01 4.38
N LEU A 76 -6.21 -1.95 4.47
CA LEU A 76 -6.07 -0.81 3.56
C LEU A 76 -4.77 -0.03 3.76
N GLU A 77 -4.16 -0.10 4.95
CA GLU A 77 -2.91 0.60 5.27
C GLU A 77 -1.66 -0.22 4.90
N VAL A 78 -1.66 -1.51 5.25
CA VAL A 78 -0.45 -2.35 5.14
C VAL A 78 -0.64 -3.62 4.31
N LYS A 79 -1.79 -3.76 3.63
CA LYS A 79 -2.12 -4.82 2.69
C LYS A 79 -1.86 -6.21 3.29
N GLN A 80 -1.14 -7.08 2.58
CA GLN A 80 -0.83 -8.44 2.98
C GLN A 80 -0.07 -8.55 4.32
N LYS A 81 0.63 -7.48 4.75
CA LYS A 81 1.30 -7.48 6.07
C LYS A 81 0.28 -7.53 7.22
N ALA A 82 -0.95 -7.05 7.02
CA ALA A 82 -2.02 -7.15 8.01
C ALA A 82 -2.40 -8.61 8.28
N PHE A 83 -2.52 -9.42 7.22
CA PHE A 83 -2.84 -10.84 7.33
C PHE A 83 -1.72 -11.61 8.03
N ARG A 84 -0.47 -11.42 7.61
CA ARG A 84 0.70 -12.07 8.22
C ARG A 84 0.84 -11.78 9.70
N HIS A 85 0.53 -10.55 10.12
CA HIS A 85 0.56 -10.16 11.53
C HIS A 85 -0.41 -11.00 12.37
N VAL A 86 -1.66 -11.12 11.90
CA VAL A 86 -2.69 -11.90 12.58
C VAL A 86 -2.32 -13.37 12.62
N GLU A 87 -1.88 -13.94 11.50
CA GLU A 87 -1.46 -15.34 11.41
C GLU A 87 -0.31 -15.64 12.39
N THR A 88 0.70 -14.77 12.47
CA THR A 88 1.82 -14.90 13.42
C THR A 88 1.35 -14.85 14.86
N LEU A 89 0.44 -13.92 15.18
CA LEU A 89 -0.13 -13.78 16.52
C LEU A 89 -0.92 -15.05 16.90
N LEU A 90 -1.79 -15.54 16.00
CA LEU A 90 -2.55 -16.77 16.22
C LEU A 90 -1.63 -17.98 16.42
N THR A 91 -0.58 -18.14 15.59
CA THR A 91 0.39 -19.22 15.75
C THR A 91 1.09 -19.19 17.12
N ALA A 92 1.44 -18.00 17.62
CA ALA A 92 2.05 -17.86 18.95
C ALA A 92 1.09 -18.28 20.07
N LEU A 93 -0.16 -17.80 20.01
CA LEU A 93 -1.20 -18.12 21.01
C LEU A 93 -1.55 -19.61 21.01
N ILE A 94 -1.74 -20.22 19.83
CA ILE A 94 -2.04 -21.66 19.68
C ILE A 94 -0.92 -22.50 20.27
N ALA A 95 0.34 -22.12 20.05
CA ALA A 95 1.50 -22.82 20.59
C ALA A 95 1.67 -22.66 22.12
N SER A 96 0.76 -21.94 22.81
CA SER A 96 0.88 -21.56 24.22
C SER A 96 2.23 -20.89 24.54
N LYS A 97 2.83 -20.22 23.54
CA LYS A 97 4.02 -19.41 23.73
C LYS A 97 3.55 -18.04 24.20
N PRO A 98 4.29 -17.37 25.10
CA PRO A 98 3.99 -15.97 25.40
C PRO A 98 3.95 -15.19 24.09
N ALA A 99 2.94 -14.33 23.93
CA ALA A 99 2.88 -13.41 22.80
C ALA A 99 4.24 -12.71 22.71
N PRO A 100 4.84 -12.61 21.51
CA PRO A 100 6.20 -12.10 21.38
C PRO A 100 6.32 -10.72 22.05
N GLU A 101 7.17 -10.61 23.07
CA GLU A 101 7.55 -9.33 23.66
C GLU A 101 8.31 -8.53 22.60
N MET A 102 7.68 -7.49 22.04
CA MET A 102 8.35 -6.57 21.14
C MET A 102 9.10 -5.52 21.95
N THR A 103 10.42 -5.68 22.06
CA THR A 103 11.32 -4.75 22.75
C THR A 103 11.58 -3.50 21.92
N SER A 104 10.69 -2.51 22.01
CA SER A 104 11.03 -1.07 22.09
C SER A 104 9.80 -0.18 21.89
N GLY A 105 9.34 0.43 22.98
CA GLY A 105 8.37 1.52 23.01
C GLY A 105 8.18 1.99 24.45
N ARG A 106 9.04 2.91 24.91
CA ARG A 106 9.00 3.38 26.31
C ARG A 106 7.78 4.27 26.53
N VAL A 107 7.03 3.93 27.58
CA VAL A 107 5.77 4.51 28.03
C VAL A 107 6.01 5.87 28.73
N ASP A 108 5.28 6.91 28.34
CA ASP A 108 5.03 8.06 29.23
C ASP A 108 3.83 7.69 30.11
N GLY A 109 4.09 7.51 31.41
CA GLY A 109 3.10 7.07 32.40
C GLY A 109 2.12 8.15 32.86
N SER A 110 2.11 9.34 32.23
CA SER A 110 1.25 10.46 32.65
C SER A 110 -0.14 10.49 32.02
N VAL A 111 -0.46 9.59 31.08
CA VAL A 111 -1.78 9.47 30.45
C VAL A 111 -2.46 8.17 30.87
N GLY A 112 -3.44 8.26 31.77
CA GLY A 112 -4.14 7.11 32.33
C GLY A 112 -5.03 6.36 31.33
N GLY A 113 -5.08 5.03 31.47
CA GLY A 113 -6.07 4.14 30.85
C GLY A 113 -5.56 3.35 29.64
N ALA A 114 -5.18 2.08 29.86
CA ALA A 114 -4.84 1.01 28.91
C ALA A 114 -4.80 1.36 27.40
N CYS A 115 -3.72 2.08 27.04
CA CYS A 115 -3.07 2.37 25.74
C CYS A 115 -3.92 2.34 24.45
N ALA A 116 -4.10 3.44 23.73
CA ALA A 116 -3.15 4.37 23.09
C ALA A 116 -2.69 3.91 21.70
N THR A 117 -2.87 4.83 20.75
CA THR A 117 -2.69 4.73 19.29
C THR A 117 -1.27 4.30 18.90
N VAL A 118 -1.16 3.35 17.98
CA VAL A 118 0.10 2.86 17.42
C VAL A 118 0.45 3.67 16.16
N ARG A 119 1.66 4.22 16.09
CA ARG A 119 2.30 4.63 14.83
C ARG A 119 3.54 3.78 14.61
N PHE A 120 3.66 3.22 13.42
CA PHE A 120 4.73 2.29 13.05
C PHE A 120 6.03 3.06 12.75
N GLY A 121 7.06 2.80 13.55
CA GLY A 121 8.45 3.00 13.20
C GLY A 121 9.03 1.65 12.75
N SER A 122 9.81 1.68 11.67
CA SER A 122 10.44 0.57 10.96
C SER A 122 11.02 -0.54 11.86
N ASP A 123 10.47 -1.75 11.76
CA ASP A 123 11.32 -2.93 11.88
C ASP A 123 12.37 -2.84 10.78
N VAL A 124 13.63 -3.06 11.14
CA VAL A 124 14.73 -3.07 10.19
C VAL A 124 14.50 -4.27 9.27
N ASP A 125 13.91 -4.03 8.09
CA ASP A 125 13.97 -4.94 6.97
C ASP A 125 15.43 -5.42 6.89
N VAL A 126 15.68 -6.70 7.18
CA VAL A 126 17.02 -7.29 7.05
C VAL A 126 17.31 -7.37 5.57
N GLN A 127 17.78 -6.23 5.05
CA GLN A 127 17.91 -5.99 3.63
C GLN A 127 19.04 -6.87 3.09
N GLN A 128 18.68 -7.77 2.18
CA GLN A 128 19.67 -8.54 1.45
C GLN A 128 20.40 -7.62 0.48
N VAL A 129 21.70 -7.83 0.34
CA VAL A 129 22.55 -7.00 -0.52
C VAL A 129 23.54 -7.83 -1.33
N ILE A 130 23.92 -7.31 -2.49
CA ILE A 130 25.11 -7.76 -3.24
C ILE A 130 26.19 -6.71 -3.06
N VAL A 131 27.39 -7.14 -2.67
CA VAL A 131 28.55 -6.28 -2.52
C VAL A 131 29.21 -6.03 -3.87
N ALA A 132 29.56 -4.79 -4.20
CA ALA A 132 30.24 -4.45 -5.45
C ALA A 132 31.22 -3.28 -5.27
N GLY A 133 32.23 -3.18 -6.13
CA GLY A 133 33.15 -2.03 -6.20
C GLY A 133 34.14 -1.88 -5.03
N LEU A 134 34.36 -2.91 -4.20
CA LEU A 134 35.38 -2.88 -3.15
C LEU A 134 36.78 -3.02 -3.75
N SER A 135 37.62 -1.99 -3.63
CA SER A 135 39.01 -2.01 -4.10
C SER A 135 39.96 -2.74 -3.13
N SER A 136 39.67 -2.73 -1.82
CA SER A 136 40.53 -3.33 -0.78
C SER A 136 40.28 -4.83 -0.57
N ARG A 137 39.10 -5.31 -0.97
CA ARG A 137 38.66 -6.72 -0.87
C ARG A 137 37.87 -7.09 -2.13
N PRO A 138 38.52 -7.14 -3.30
CA PRO A 138 37.83 -7.42 -4.56
C PRO A 138 37.22 -8.83 -4.59
N ASP A 139 37.72 -9.74 -3.76
CA ASP A 139 37.20 -11.10 -3.53
C ASP A 139 35.78 -11.15 -2.95
N LEU A 140 35.29 -10.04 -2.38
CA LEU A 140 33.94 -9.93 -1.84
C LEU A 140 32.93 -9.37 -2.85
N ASN A 141 33.40 -8.81 -3.97
CA ASN A 141 32.49 -8.29 -4.99
C ASN A 141 31.70 -9.45 -5.64
N GLY A 142 30.40 -9.28 -5.77
CA GLY A 142 29.45 -10.28 -6.24
C GLY A 142 28.88 -11.18 -5.13
N LYS A 143 29.42 -11.14 -3.90
CA LYS A 143 28.88 -11.94 -2.79
C LYS A 143 27.61 -11.32 -2.21
N ARG A 144 26.68 -12.19 -1.82
CA ARG A 144 25.46 -11.83 -1.09
C ARG A 144 25.77 -11.62 0.39
N GLY A 145 25.07 -10.66 1.00
CA GLY A 145 25.17 -10.39 2.42
C GLY A 145 23.85 -9.83 2.98
N ARG A 146 23.80 -9.68 4.30
CA ARG A 146 22.67 -9.12 5.03
C ARG A 146 23.10 -7.88 5.78
N VAL A 147 22.38 -6.78 5.61
CA VAL A 147 22.61 -5.56 6.40
C VAL A 147 22.12 -5.80 7.83
N LEU A 148 23.01 -5.62 8.80
CA LEU A 148 22.70 -5.74 10.23
C LEU A 148 22.40 -4.39 10.87
N SER A 149 23.14 -3.36 10.47
CA SER A 149 22.99 -1.99 11.00
C SER A 149 23.68 -0.98 10.11
N GLU A 150 23.36 0.30 10.31
CA GLU A 150 24.07 1.44 9.70
C GLU A 150 24.82 2.20 10.80
N ALA A 151 26.13 2.38 10.61
CA ALA A 151 26.95 3.18 11.51
C ALA A 151 26.70 4.67 11.28
N SER A 152 26.96 5.49 12.30
CA SER A 152 26.77 6.96 12.25
C SER A 152 27.58 7.67 11.15
N ASN A 153 28.56 7.00 10.56
CA ASN A 153 29.35 7.49 9.43
C ASN A 153 28.78 7.10 8.04
N GLY A 154 27.55 6.57 7.98
CA GLY A 154 26.88 6.17 6.74
C GLY A 154 27.42 4.87 6.11
N ARG A 155 28.20 4.07 6.85
CA ARG A 155 28.64 2.74 6.43
C ARG A 155 27.70 1.68 6.97
N LEU A 156 27.45 0.65 6.18
CA LEU A 156 26.60 -0.49 6.54
C LEU A 156 27.45 -1.60 7.14
N GLN A 157 26.98 -2.20 8.22
CA GLN A 157 27.51 -3.46 8.75
C GLN A 157 26.82 -4.60 8.01
N VAL A 158 27.56 -5.29 7.15
CA VAL A 158 27.03 -6.35 6.30
C VAL A 158 27.63 -7.69 6.72
N GLN A 159 26.79 -8.66 7.06
CA GLN A 159 27.20 -10.04 7.25
C GLN A 159 27.23 -10.73 5.88
N ILE A 160 28.42 -11.08 5.40
CA ILE A 160 28.63 -11.81 4.14
C ILE A 160 28.76 -13.30 4.43
N GLU A 161 28.21 -14.13 3.55
CA GLU A 161 28.34 -15.59 3.65
C GLU A 161 29.81 -16.02 3.52
N GLY A 162 30.28 -16.81 4.49
CA GLY A 162 31.67 -17.29 4.57
C GLY A 162 32.65 -16.37 5.30
N GLU A 163 32.23 -15.18 5.74
CA GLU A 163 33.04 -14.31 6.61
C GLU A 163 32.64 -14.50 8.08
N ALA A 164 33.63 -14.63 8.96
CA ALA A 164 33.39 -14.90 10.39
C ALA A 164 32.82 -13.69 11.15
N ALA A 165 32.97 -12.47 10.61
CA ALA A 165 32.52 -11.24 11.24
C ALA A 165 31.86 -10.29 10.22
N PRO A 166 30.92 -9.43 10.65
CA PRO A 166 30.34 -8.40 9.80
C PRO A 166 31.40 -7.42 9.29
N ILE A 167 31.23 -6.97 8.05
CA ILE A 167 32.16 -6.06 7.38
C ILE A 167 31.49 -4.70 7.20
N SER A 168 32.22 -3.64 7.51
CA SER A 168 31.77 -2.26 7.32
C SER A 168 32.00 -1.82 5.86
N ILE A 169 30.91 -1.63 5.11
CA ILE A 169 30.89 -1.34 3.67
C ILE A 169 30.21 0.00 3.41
N LYS A 170 30.70 0.80 2.46
CA LYS A 170 30.02 2.05 2.08
C LYS A 170 28.71 1.74 1.36
N ARG A 171 27.68 2.56 1.54
CA ARG A 171 26.38 2.35 0.88
C ARG A 171 26.47 2.25 -0.66
N GLN A 172 27.37 3.00 -1.30
CA GLN A 172 27.61 2.91 -2.75
C GLN A 172 28.19 1.55 -3.23
N ASN A 173 28.67 0.74 -2.30
CA ASN A 173 29.29 -0.56 -2.56
C ASN A 173 28.34 -1.74 -2.28
N VAL A 174 27.04 -1.45 -2.10
CA VAL A 174 26.00 -2.47 -1.96
C VAL A 174 24.85 -2.18 -2.92
N THR A 175 24.26 -3.24 -3.46
CA THR A 175 23.00 -3.19 -4.20
C THR A 175 21.96 -3.95 -3.40
N LEU A 176 20.81 -3.33 -3.13
CA LEU A 176 19.74 -3.94 -2.35
C LEU A 176 19.00 -4.97 -3.22
N LEU A 177 18.76 -6.16 -2.69
CA LEU A 177 17.89 -7.16 -3.29
C LEU A 177 16.50 -7.00 -2.66
N SER A 178 15.51 -6.62 -3.48
CA SER A 178 14.09 -6.74 -3.12
C SER A 178 13.65 -8.20 -3.27
N ASP A 179 12.69 -8.64 -2.45
CA ASP A 179 12.17 -10.03 -2.40
C ASP A 179 11.42 -10.49 -3.68
N GLU A 180 11.59 -9.81 -4.80
CA GLU A 180 10.99 -10.16 -6.08
C GLU A 180 12.04 -10.78 -7.01
N GLY A 181 11.98 -12.11 -7.14
CA GLY A 181 12.37 -12.87 -8.33
C GLY A 181 13.85 -12.85 -8.75
N GLU A 182 14.50 -14.01 -8.68
CA GLU A 182 15.71 -14.28 -9.45
C GLU A 182 15.45 -14.11 -10.96
N ALA A 183 16.10 -13.12 -11.58
CA ALA A 183 16.44 -13.11 -12.99
C ALA A 183 17.80 -12.42 -13.19
N GLU A 184 18.78 -13.26 -13.50
CA GLU A 184 19.94 -13.08 -14.37
C GLU A 184 20.54 -11.67 -14.59
N ALA A 185 21.83 -11.56 -14.29
CA ALA A 185 22.65 -10.38 -14.49
C ALA A 185 22.79 -9.98 -15.97
N ALA A 186 22.33 -8.77 -16.30
CA ALA A 186 22.93 -7.93 -17.35
C ALA A 186 22.55 -6.45 -17.12
N ALA A 187 23.56 -5.62 -16.85
CA ALA A 187 23.50 -4.19 -17.17
C ALA A 187 24.05 -4.02 -18.60
N PRO A 188 23.63 -3.03 -19.42
CA PRO A 188 23.32 -1.67 -18.98
C PRO A 188 22.07 -0.96 -19.57
N ALA A 189 21.54 -0.01 -18.79
CA ALA A 189 20.79 1.21 -19.12
C ALA A 189 19.67 1.18 -20.21
N ALA A 190 18.39 1.40 -19.81
CA ALA A 190 17.38 2.11 -20.63
C ALA A 190 16.08 2.45 -19.85
N SER A 191 15.67 3.73 -19.90
CA SER A 191 14.31 4.30 -19.77
C SER A 191 13.37 3.76 -18.69
N GLY A 192 13.24 4.49 -17.57
CA GLY A 192 12.13 4.35 -16.61
C GLY A 192 10.80 4.88 -17.16
N ALA A 193 10.35 4.34 -18.29
CA ALA A 193 8.99 4.57 -18.77
C ALA A 193 8.04 3.66 -17.97
N ILE A 194 7.17 4.28 -17.18
CA ILE A 194 6.04 3.56 -16.59
C ILE A 194 5.08 3.13 -17.71
N HIS A 195 4.39 2.02 -17.50
CA HIS A 195 3.34 1.54 -18.39
C HIS A 195 2.09 1.24 -17.57
N VAL A 196 1.02 1.95 -17.89
CA VAL A 196 -0.28 1.84 -17.28
C VAL A 196 -1.14 0.85 -18.07
N PRO A 197 -1.78 -0.13 -17.42
CA PRO A 197 -2.71 -1.04 -18.09
C PRO A 197 -3.90 -0.30 -18.73
N SER A 198 -4.39 -0.83 -19.85
CA SER A 198 -5.62 -0.33 -20.47
C SER A 198 -6.84 -0.58 -19.59
N VAL A 199 -7.74 0.40 -19.53
CA VAL A 199 -9.04 0.35 -18.84
C VAL A 199 -10.18 -0.01 -19.80
N LYS A 200 -9.86 -0.41 -21.03
CA LYS A 200 -10.82 -0.83 -22.07
C LYS A 200 -11.82 0.26 -22.47
N VAL A 201 -11.45 1.52 -22.23
CA VAL A 201 -12.17 2.72 -22.64
C VAL A 201 -11.16 3.62 -23.34
N ALA A 202 -11.24 3.69 -24.68
CA ALA A 202 -10.19 4.28 -25.51
C ALA A 202 -9.82 5.72 -25.11
N VAL A 203 -10.80 6.53 -24.71
CA VAL A 203 -10.54 7.91 -24.28
C VAL A 203 -9.74 7.99 -22.96
N LEU A 204 -9.99 7.08 -22.02
CA LEU A 204 -9.22 7.00 -20.77
C LEU A 204 -7.82 6.44 -21.02
N ASP A 205 -7.69 5.46 -21.93
CA ASP A 205 -6.37 4.95 -22.35
C ASP A 205 -5.51 6.04 -23.02
N ASP A 206 -6.13 6.88 -23.86
CA ASP A 206 -5.46 8.05 -24.46
C ASP A 206 -5.04 9.08 -23.40
N GLU A 207 -5.82 9.25 -22.33
CA GLU A 207 -5.48 10.11 -21.20
C GLU A 207 -4.34 9.54 -20.34
N HIS A 208 -4.34 8.22 -20.08
CA HIS A 208 -3.23 7.54 -19.42
C HIS A 208 -1.93 7.77 -20.20
N ALA A 209 -1.94 7.60 -21.53
CA ALA A 209 -0.78 7.85 -22.37
C ALA A 209 -0.29 9.31 -22.29
N LYS A 210 -1.19 10.29 -22.17
CA LYS A 210 -0.82 11.70 -21.95
C LYS A 210 -0.11 11.88 -20.61
N CYS A 211 -0.66 11.31 -19.54
CA CYS A 211 -0.07 11.35 -18.20
C CYS A 211 1.32 10.71 -18.16
N GLU A 212 1.47 9.53 -18.75
CA GLU A 212 2.77 8.85 -18.91
C GLU A 212 3.79 9.72 -19.66
N ALA A 213 3.38 10.36 -20.75
CA ALA A 213 4.26 11.23 -21.52
C ALA A 213 4.75 12.44 -20.72
N LYS A 214 3.90 13.02 -19.85
CA LYS A 214 4.27 14.12 -18.93
C LYS A 214 5.25 13.65 -17.85
N LEU A 215 5.01 12.47 -17.26
CA LEU A 215 5.90 11.86 -16.27
C LEU A 215 7.27 11.52 -16.88
N ALA A 216 7.30 10.95 -18.09
CA ALA A 216 8.52 10.67 -18.82
C ALA A 216 9.32 11.95 -19.14
N LEU A 217 8.64 13.05 -19.48
CA LEU A 217 9.28 14.35 -19.66
C LEU A 217 9.92 14.85 -18.35
N LEU A 218 9.19 14.78 -17.23
CA LEU A 218 9.72 15.14 -15.92
C LEU A 218 10.93 14.30 -15.52
N GLY A 219 10.92 13.00 -15.83
CA GLY A 219 12.05 12.11 -15.58
C GLY A 219 13.32 12.62 -16.29
N ARG A 220 13.22 12.87 -17.60
CA ARG A 220 14.34 13.42 -18.39
C ARG A 220 14.84 14.77 -17.88
N LEU A 221 13.95 15.65 -17.42
CA LEU A 221 14.33 16.97 -16.93
C LEU A 221 15.06 16.92 -15.58
N THR A 222 14.74 15.91 -14.75
CA THR A 222 15.31 15.73 -13.40
C THR A 222 16.54 14.81 -13.35
N GLU A 223 16.92 14.20 -14.47
CA GLU A 223 18.17 13.42 -14.59
C GLU A 223 19.43 14.29 -14.52
N PRO A 224 20.43 13.97 -13.69
CA PRO A 224 21.73 14.65 -13.73
C PRO A 224 22.48 14.42 -15.07
N PRO A 225 23.34 15.35 -15.49
CA PRO A 225 23.61 16.66 -14.89
C PRO A 225 22.63 17.75 -15.37
N GLY A 226 22.64 18.90 -14.70
CA GLY A 226 21.98 20.12 -15.18
C GLY A 226 20.55 20.37 -14.68
N VAL A 227 20.13 19.68 -13.62
CA VAL A 227 18.80 19.88 -12.99
C VAL A 227 18.57 21.35 -12.62
N ASP A 228 19.56 22.01 -12.01
CA ASP A 228 19.47 23.42 -11.62
C ASP A 228 19.23 24.36 -12.82
N SER A 229 19.90 24.10 -13.95
CA SER A 229 19.75 24.89 -15.17
C SER A 229 18.39 24.68 -15.86
N ARG A 230 17.71 23.57 -15.57
CA ARG A 230 16.41 23.21 -16.13
C ARG A 230 15.24 23.49 -15.19
N ARG A 231 15.47 24.15 -14.05
CA ARG A 231 14.43 24.42 -13.04
C ARG A 231 13.14 25.02 -13.63
N GLY A 232 13.25 26.01 -14.50
CA GLY A 232 12.07 26.61 -15.17
C GLY A 232 11.29 25.61 -16.04
N GLN A 233 12.00 24.69 -16.71
CA GLN A 233 11.39 23.63 -17.52
C GLN A 233 10.72 22.57 -16.63
N ILE A 234 11.34 22.23 -15.50
CA ILE A 234 10.77 21.29 -14.51
C ILE A 234 9.46 21.85 -13.96
N VAL A 235 9.42 23.12 -13.56
CA VAL A 235 8.19 23.77 -13.08
C VAL A 235 7.11 23.81 -14.16
N ALA A 236 7.46 24.12 -15.41
CA ALA A 236 6.51 24.08 -16.53
C ALA A 236 5.97 22.66 -16.78
N ALA A 237 6.84 21.65 -16.72
CA ALA A 237 6.45 20.25 -16.89
C ALA A 237 5.56 19.75 -15.74
N LEU A 238 5.81 20.16 -14.48
CA LEU A 238 4.94 19.86 -13.35
C LEU A 238 3.56 20.49 -13.50
N ARG A 239 3.46 21.73 -14.00
CA ARG A 239 2.15 22.35 -14.30
C ARG A 239 1.41 21.58 -15.39
N GLY A 240 2.12 21.17 -16.43
CA GLY A 240 1.54 20.37 -17.51
C GLY A 240 1.17 18.94 -17.09
N LEU A 241 1.80 18.39 -16.05
CA LEU A 241 1.37 17.13 -15.42
C LEU A 241 0.11 17.37 -14.57
N LEU A 242 0.09 18.42 -13.76
CA LEU A 242 -1.06 18.76 -12.92
C LEU A 242 -2.32 18.94 -13.77
N GLU A 243 -2.23 19.72 -14.86
CA GLU A 243 -3.33 19.92 -15.80
C GLU A 243 -3.82 18.59 -16.40
N ALA A 244 -2.90 17.71 -16.83
CA ALA A 244 -3.26 16.40 -17.35
C ALA A 244 -3.95 15.51 -16.31
N TYR A 245 -3.49 15.51 -15.07
CA TYR A 245 -4.14 14.78 -13.97
C TYR A 245 -5.52 15.35 -13.65
N GLU A 246 -5.66 16.67 -13.57
CA GLU A 246 -6.95 17.32 -13.27
C GLU A 246 -7.99 17.03 -14.36
N GLU A 247 -7.62 17.11 -15.64
CA GLU A 247 -8.50 16.78 -16.75
C GLU A 247 -8.91 15.31 -16.74
N HIS A 248 -7.93 14.41 -16.61
CA HIS A 248 -8.15 12.97 -16.59
C HIS A 248 -9.06 12.54 -15.42
N PHE A 249 -8.70 12.90 -14.19
CA PHE A 249 -9.47 12.51 -13.01
C PHE A 249 -10.89 13.09 -13.05
N ALA A 250 -11.06 14.35 -13.47
CA ALA A 250 -12.40 14.93 -13.57
C ALA A 250 -13.28 14.20 -14.60
N HIS A 251 -12.70 13.81 -15.74
CA HIS A 251 -13.42 13.07 -16.77
C HIS A 251 -13.77 11.65 -16.32
N GLU A 252 -12.81 10.96 -15.72
CA GLU A 252 -12.99 9.62 -15.16
C GLU A 252 -14.05 9.61 -14.05
N GLU A 253 -13.97 10.51 -13.07
CA GLU A 253 -14.96 10.65 -12.00
C GLU A 253 -16.36 10.86 -12.56
N ALA A 254 -16.50 11.70 -13.59
CA ALA A 254 -17.78 11.94 -14.26
C ALA A 254 -18.32 10.68 -14.98
N LEU A 255 -17.46 9.92 -15.67
CA LEU A 255 -17.84 8.66 -16.30
C LEU A 255 -18.27 7.63 -15.27
N LEU A 256 -17.52 7.50 -14.18
CA LEU A 256 -17.84 6.57 -13.10
C LEU A 256 -19.15 6.95 -12.42
N ASP A 257 -19.37 8.23 -12.12
CA ASP A 257 -20.64 8.73 -11.57
C ASP A 257 -21.83 8.49 -12.50
N GLN A 258 -21.62 8.66 -13.80
CA GLN A 258 -22.67 8.43 -14.80
C GLN A 258 -23.01 6.94 -14.95
N HIS A 259 -22.01 6.06 -15.01
CA HIS A 259 -22.19 4.68 -15.47
C HIS A 259 -22.17 3.64 -14.36
N LEU A 260 -21.41 3.85 -13.28
CA LEU A 260 -21.23 2.86 -12.22
C LEU A 260 -21.77 3.32 -10.87
N TYR A 261 -21.71 4.61 -10.60
CA TYR A 261 -22.04 5.22 -9.32
C TYR A 261 -23.28 6.13 -9.39
N ALA A 262 -24.17 5.87 -10.35
CA ALA A 262 -25.44 6.59 -10.44
C ALA A 262 -26.27 6.32 -9.18
N GLY A 263 -26.53 7.38 -8.40
CA GLY A 263 -27.41 7.31 -7.23
C GLY A 263 -26.80 6.73 -5.94
N VAL A 264 -25.49 6.49 -5.88
CA VAL A 264 -24.90 5.90 -4.65
C VAL A 264 -24.81 6.88 -3.48
N GLU A 265 -24.89 8.18 -3.73
CA GLU A 265 -24.90 9.17 -2.65
C GLU A 265 -26.14 9.04 -1.77
N GLN A 266 -27.28 8.66 -2.36
CA GLN A 266 -28.56 8.47 -1.68
C GLN A 266 -28.69 7.08 -1.02
N ALA A 267 -27.73 6.18 -1.23
CA ALA A 267 -27.76 4.85 -0.63
C ALA A 267 -27.64 4.96 0.92
N THR A 268 -28.65 4.44 1.61
CA THR A 268 -28.67 4.27 3.07
C THR A 268 -28.15 2.88 3.42
N GLY A 269 -27.16 2.81 4.32
CA GLY A 269 -26.53 1.54 4.73
C GLY A 269 -25.20 1.26 4.01
N PHE A 270 -24.73 0.02 4.09
CA PHE A 270 -23.49 -0.40 3.44
C PHE A 270 -23.66 -0.45 1.92
N SER A 271 -22.78 0.23 1.20
CA SER A 271 -22.69 0.17 -0.26
C SER A 271 -21.23 0.04 -0.67
N ALA A 272 -20.90 -1.09 -1.30
CA ALA A 272 -19.56 -1.36 -1.81
C ALA A 272 -19.16 -0.30 -2.86
N ASP A 273 -20.09 0.09 -3.74
CA ASP A 273 -19.85 1.11 -4.76
C ASP A 273 -19.63 2.50 -4.14
N LYS A 274 -20.35 2.84 -3.06
CA LYS A 274 -20.12 4.10 -2.34
C LYS A 274 -18.73 4.13 -1.72
N GLY A 275 -18.32 3.00 -1.13
CA GLY A 275 -16.97 2.81 -0.58
C GLY A 275 -15.89 2.96 -1.65
N ALA A 276 -16.03 2.22 -2.75
CA ALA A 276 -15.11 2.24 -3.89
C ALA A 276 -14.95 3.65 -4.46
N ARG A 277 -16.06 4.33 -4.78
CA ARG A 277 -16.07 5.74 -5.22
C ARG A 277 -15.32 6.65 -4.26
N THR A 278 -15.66 6.59 -2.97
CA THR A 278 -15.08 7.48 -1.96
C THR A 278 -13.57 7.27 -1.85
N SER A 279 -13.10 6.01 -1.82
CA SER A 279 -11.67 5.71 -1.76
C SER A 279 -10.92 6.11 -3.03
N HIS A 280 -11.52 5.89 -4.19
CA HIS A 280 -10.90 6.18 -5.49
C HIS A 280 -10.71 7.68 -5.68
N PHE A 281 -11.74 8.49 -5.41
CA PHE A 281 -11.67 9.95 -5.57
C PHE A 281 -10.74 10.58 -4.51
N ALA A 282 -10.63 9.97 -3.33
CA ALA A 282 -9.65 10.38 -2.33
C ALA A 282 -8.20 10.13 -2.80
N ASP A 283 -7.97 9.08 -3.58
CA ASP A 283 -6.65 8.80 -4.18
C ASP A 283 -6.29 9.86 -5.24
N HIS A 284 -7.23 10.24 -6.13
CA HIS A 284 -7.06 11.37 -7.07
C HIS A 284 -6.61 12.63 -6.35
N LYS A 285 -7.34 13.00 -5.28
CA LYS A 285 -7.00 14.17 -4.48
C LYS A 285 -5.58 14.09 -3.91
N THR A 286 -5.19 12.93 -3.38
CA THR A 286 -3.86 12.70 -2.82
C THR A 286 -2.78 12.88 -3.88
N MET A 287 -3.00 12.38 -5.10
CA MET A 287 -2.08 12.53 -6.22
C MET A 287 -1.95 13.97 -6.70
N LEU A 288 -3.06 14.69 -6.82
CA LEU A 288 -3.07 16.11 -7.16
C LEU A 288 -2.32 16.95 -6.12
N ASP A 289 -2.55 16.69 -4.84
CA ASP A 289 -1.90 17.40 -3.74
C ASP A 289 -0.39 17.13 -3.70
N ALA A 290 0.06 15.93 -4.09
CA ALA A 290 1.49 15.63 -4.25
C ALA A 290 2.15 16.49 -5.34
N VAL A 291 1.53 16.64 -6.51
CA VAL A 291 2.04 17.50 -7.59
C VAL A 291 2.04 18.98 -7.18
N ARG A 292 0.97 19.44 -6.51
CA ARG A 292 0.87 20.81 -5.98
C ARG A 292 1.94 21.12 -4.94
N THR A 293 2.24 20.17 -4.07
CA THR A 293 3.32 20.31 -3.07
C THR A 293 4.67 20.51 -3.76
N LEU A 294 4.99 19.70 -4.78
CA LEU A 294 6.23 19.85 -5.55
C LEU A 294 6.30 21.18 -6.31
N LEU A 295 5.17 21.68 -6.82
CA LEU A 295 5.08 23.00 -7.45
C LEU A 295 5.32 24.14 -6.46
N ALA A 296 4.81 24.02 -5.23
CA ALA A 296 5.03 24.99 -4.16
C ALA A 296 6.50 25.01 -3.72
N ASP A 297 7.13 23.84 -3.67
CA ASP A 297 8.53 23.70 -3.25
C ASP A 297 9.52 24.20 -4.32
N GLY A 298 9.21 24.02 -5.61
CA GLY A 298 9.77 24.70 -6.81
C GLY A 298 11.29 24.66 -7.05
N ALA A 299 12.11 24.43 -6.03
CA ALA A 299 13.56 24.56 -6.03
C ALA A 299 14.28 23.22 -5.84
N SER A 300 13.58 22.16 -5.43
CA SER A 300 14.16 20.90 -4.94
C SER A 300 13.58 19.62 -5.57
N VAL A 301 12.82 19.73 -6.67
CA VAL A 301 12.21 18.55 -7.31
C VAL A 301 13.30 17.61 -7.81
N SER A 302 13.38 16.42 -7.22
CA SER A 302 14.40 15.42 -7.51
C SER A 302 13.88 14.33 -8.44
N ALA A 303 14.79 13.57 -9.05
CA ALA A 303 14.42 12.36 -9.81
C ALA A 303 13.63 11.35 -8.95
N THR A 304 13.94 11.26 -7.65
CA THR A 304 13.21 10.43 -6.70
C THR A 304 11.75 10.88 -6.54
N ASP A 305 11.48 12.19 -6.55
CA ASP A 305 10.10 12.70 -6.46
C ASP A 305 9.30 12.34 -7.71
N VAL A 306 9.93 12.45 -8.90
CA VAL A 306 9.30 12.04 -10.15
C VAL A 306 9.03 10.54 -10.18
N GLN A 307 9.97 9.71 -9.71
CA GLN A 307 9.76 8.26 -9.58
C GLN A 307 8.59 7.93 -8.64
N ARG A 308 8.42 8.67 -7.53
CA ARG A 308 7.28 8.49 -6.62
C ARG A 308 5.94 8.85 -7.28
N LEU A 309 5.89 9.94 -8.05
CA LEU A 309 4.68 10.30 -8.81
C LEU A 309 4.34 9.23 -9.84
N ALA A 310 5.35 8.74 -10.56
CA ALA A 310 5.19 7.73 -11.60
C ALA A 310 4.70 6.39 -11.03
N ALA A 311 5.34 5.90 -9.97
CA ALA A 311 4.89 4.70 -9.25
C ALA A 311 3.52 4.88 -8.57
N GLY A 312 3.18 6.12 -8.17
CA GLY A 312 1.86 6.47 -7.68
C GLY A 312 0.78 6.27 -8.73
N PHE A 313 1.02 6.75 -9.96
CA PHE A 313 0.08 6.63 -11.07
C PHE A 313 -0.07 5.21 -11.60
N GLU A 314 1.03 4.46 -11.72
CA GLU A 314 0.98 3.04 -12.09
C GLU A 314 0.18 2.21 -11.08
N ARG A 315 0.40 2.44 -9.78
CA ARG A 315 -0.36 1.77 -8.71
C ARG A 315 -1.84 2.16 -8.77
N HIS A 316 -2.14 3.45 -8.94
CA HIS A 316 -3.51 3.95 -9.08
C HIS A 316 -4.26 3.19 -10.17
N ALA A 317 -3.69 3.17 -11.37
CA ALA A 317 -4.33 2.52 -12.50
C ALA A 317 -4.44 1.00 -12.39
N THR A 318 -3.51 0.37 -11.67
CA THR A 318 -3.60 -1.06 -11.40
C THR A 318 -4.65 -1.40 -10.33
N GLU A 319 -4.68 -0.66 -9.22
CA GLU A 319 -5.51 -0.98 -8.06
C GLU A 319 -6.94 -0.46 -8.17
N TYR A 320 -7.12 0.75 -8.70
CA TYR A 320 -8.43 1.38 -8.85
C TYR A 320 -8.98 1.17 -10.26
N ASP A 321 -8.21 1.55 -11.30
CA ASP A 321 -8.78 1.62 -12.64
C ASP A 321 -9.01 0.25 -13.25
N GLY A 322 -8.06 -0.66 -13.05
CA GLY A 322 -8.23 -2.08 -13.34
C GLY A 322 -9.43 -2.71 -12.61
N GLY A 323 -9.83 -2.17 -11.46
CA GLY A 323 -10.97 -2.62 -10.68
C GLY A 323 -12.33 -2.30 -11.31
N TYR A 324 -12.44 -1.20 -12.06
CA TYR A 324 -13.69 -0.82 -12.74
C TYR A 324 -13.69 -1.10 -14.24
N ALA A 325 -12.53 -1.31 -14.87
CA ALA A 325 -12.35 -1.36 -16.33
C ALA A 325 -13.43 -2.20 -17.06
N ASP A 326 -13.65 -3.45 -16.64
CA ASP A 326 -14.64 -4.33 -17.25
C ASP A 326 -16.08 -3.84 -17.06
N ARG A 327 -16.39 -3.31 -15.87
CA ARG A 327 -17.73 -2.80 -15.55
C ARG A 327 -18.05 -1.55 -16.38
N LEU A 328 -17.11 -0.61 -16.44
CA LEU A 328 -17.29 0.65 -17.15
C LEU A 328 -17.41 0.41 -18.66
N SER A 329 -16.50 -0.38 -19.24
CA SER A 329 -16.54 -0.71 -20.67
C SER A 329 -17.86 -1.38 -21.08
N ALA A 330 -18.35 -2.33 -20.26
CA ALA A 330 -19.64 -2.97 -20.49
C ALA A 330 -20.83 -1.99 -20.36
N ALA A 331 -20.82 -1.10 -19.37
CA ALA A 331 -21.87 -0.11 -19.17
C ALA A 331 -21.93 0.93 -20.31
N MET A 332 -20.77 1.36 -20.83
CA MET A 332 -20.70 2.29 -21.95
C MET A 332 -21.18 1.64 -23.25
N ALA A 333 -20.84 0.38 -23.51
CA ALA A 333 -21.34 -0.35 -24.68
C ALA A 333 -22.88 -0.43 -24.69
N GLN A 334 -23.49 -0.71 -23.53
CA GLN A 334 -24.95 -0.75 -23.39
C GLN A 334 -25.61 0.62 -23.60
N ALA A 335 -24.96 1.71 -23.19
CA ALA A 335 -25.48 3.05 -23.38
C ALA A 335 -25.53 3.47 -24.86
N VAL A 336 -24.60 2.98 -25.68
CA VAL A 336 -24.58 3.23 -27.14
C VAL A 336 -25.72 2.50 -27.85
N ASP A 337 -26.08 1.29 -27.41
CA ASP A 337 -27.14 0.49 -28.04
C ASP A 337 -28.56 1.03 -27.77
N VAL A 338 -28.72 1.94 -26.80
CA VAL A 338 -30.01 2.52 -26.40
C VAL A 338 -30.26 3.91 -26.99
N ALA A 339 -29.23 4.57 -27.53
CA ALA A 339 -29.27 5.92 -28.10
C ALA A 339 -29.53 5.91 -29.62
#